data_AF-A0A957LD08-F1
#
_entry.id   AF-A0A957LD08-F1
#
_cell.length_a   1.000
_cell.length_b   1.000
_cell.length_c   1.000
_cell.angle_alpha   90.00
_cell.angle_beta   90.00
_cell.angle_gamma   90.00
#
_symmetry.space_group_name_H-M   'P 1'
#
loop_
_entity.id
_entity.type
_entity.pdbx_description
1 polymer ?
#
loop_
_entity_poly.entity_id
_entity_poly.type
_entity_poly.pdbx_seq_one_letter_code
_entity_poly.pdbx_strand_id
1 'polypeptide(L)'
;MPRLASIEKAGFYATPVAITKQIASFFHAPYGGRVLDPCAGEGEALATLAKQLNLEPYGNELHSGRAAALAAALQPLHGREQLKH
;
A
#
# COMPACT_ATOMS: atom_id res chain seq x y z
N MET A 1 26.15 1.54 -12.63
CA MET A 1 25.70 2.92 -12.34
C MET A 1 24.23 2.89 -11.89
N PRO A 2 23.94 2.76 -10.59
CA PRO A 2 22.57 2.58 -10.08
C PRO A 2 21.66 3.79 -10.34
N ARG A 3 22.23 4.97 -10.57
CA ARG A 3 21.49 6.22 -10.77
C ARG A 3 20.76 6.28 -12.12
N LEU A 4 21.35 5.77 -13.20
CA LEU A 4 20.71 5.73 -14.53
C LEU A 4 19.51 4.77 -14.54
N ALA A 5 19.69 3.56 -14.02
CA ALA A 5 18.61 2.58 -13.88
C ALA A 5 17.47 3.07 -12.96
N SER A 6 17.78 3.92 -11.98
CA SER A 6 16.75 4.51 -11.10
C SER A 6 15.96 5.64 -11.76
N ILE A 7 16.55 6.33 -12.73
CA ILE A 7 15.86 7.34 -13.54
C ILE A 7 14.93 6.64 -14.54
N GLU A 8 15.37 5.53 -15.15
CA GLU A 8 14.53 4.72 -16.05
C GLU A 8 13.26 4.19 -15.38
N LYS A 9 13.34 3.85 -14.09
CA LYS A 9 12.18 3.42 -13.29
C LYS A 9 11.37 4.58 -12.69
N ALA A 10 11.74 5.83 -12.96
CA ALA A 10 11.17 7.02 -12.32
C ALA A 10 11.14 6.93 -10.79
N GLY A 11 12.13 6.25 -10.20
CA GLY A 11 12.20 5.98 -8.75
C GLY A 11 11.15 4.98 -8.22
N PHE A 12 10.38 4.31 -9.08
CA PHE A 12 9.37 3.34 -8.67
C PHE A 12 9.93 1.91 -8.60
N TYR A 13 9.83 1.31 -7.42
CA TYR A 13 10.26 -0.05 -7.15
C TYR A 13 9.18 -0.75 -6.33
N ALA A 14 8.27 -1.44 -7.02
CA ALA A 14 7.19 -2.17 -6.34
C ALA A 14 7.77 -3.24 -5.41
N THR A 15 7.25 -3.31 -4.18
CA THR A 15 7.53 -4.42 -3.27
C THR A 15 6.97 -5.71 -3.89
N PRO A 16 7.79 -6.74 -4.11
CA PRO A 16 7.30 -7.99 -4.69
C PRO A 16 6.19 -8.60 -3.84
N VAL A 17 5.14 -9.13 -4.46
CA VAL A 17 3.96 -9.68 -3.77
C VAL A 17 4.31 -10.71 -2.68
N ALA A 18 5.31 -11.57 -2.94
CA ALA A 18 5.77 -12.56 -1.96
C ALA A 18 6.33 -11.88 -0.69
N ILE A 19 7.08 -10.78 -0.86
CA ILE A 19 7.66 -10.01 0.23
C ILE A 19 6.56 -9.26 0.98
N THR A 20 5.57 -8.68 0.28
CA THR A 20 4.43 -8.02 0.91
C THR A 20 3.66 -8.97 1.85
N LYS A 21 3.43 -10.21 1.42
CA LYS A 21 2.79 -11.24 2.26
C LYS A 21 3.64 -11.62 3.47
N GLN A 22 4.96 -11.70 3.30
CA GLN A 22 5.87 -11.94 4.42
C GLN A 22 5.85 -10.77 5.42
N ILE A 23 5.84 -9.53 4.93
CA ILE A 23 5.73 -8.33 5.77
C ILE A 23 4.45 -8.38 6.61
N ALA A 24 3.31 -8.78 6.02
CA ALA A 24 2.04 -8.90 6.75
C ALA A 24 2.15 -9.83 7.98
N SER A 25 2.95 -10.90 7.91
CA SER A 25 3.13 -11.84 9.02
C SER A 25 3.81 -11.25 10.25
N PHE A 26 4.50 -10.11 10.11
CA PHE A 26 5.13 -9.41 11.22
C PHE A 26 4.17 -8.48 11.99
N PHE A 27 2.95 -8.30 11.50
CA PHE A 27 1.95 -7.44 12.14
C PHE A 27 0.82 -8.28 12.73
N HIS A 28 0.34 -7.84 13.90
CA HIS A 28 -0.85 -8.38 14.53
C HIS A 28 -1.84 -7.24 14.77
N ALA A 29 -3.01 -7.30 14.11
CA ALA A 29 -4.06 -6.30 14.20
C ALA A 29 -5.40 -6.94 14.62
N PRO A 30 -5.51 -7.46 15.86
CA PRO A 30 -6.67 -8.24 16.30
C PRO A 30 -7.96 -7.42 16.36
N TYR A 31 -7.82 -6.09 16.46
CA TYR A 31 -8.93 -5.15 16.50
C TYR A 31 -8.95 -4.25 15.26
N GLY A 32 -8.33 -4.68 14.15
CA GLY A 32 -8.12 -3.81 12.99
C GLY A 32 -7.32 -2.55 13.35
N GLY A 33 -7.54 -1.47 12.60
CA GLY A 33 -6.83 -0.20 12.80
C GLY A 33 -6.61 0.54 11.48
N ARG A 34 -5.55 1.34 11.42
CA ARG A 34 -5.16 2.14 10.25
C ARG A 34 -3.74 1.78 9.81
N VAL A 35 -3.48 1.80 8.52
CA VAL A 35 -2.15 1.61 7.95
C VAL A 35 -1.81 2.78 7.04
N LEU A 36 -0.59 3.31 7.19
CA LEU A 36 -0.07 4.39 6.37
C LEU A 36 1.10 3.87 5.52
N ASP A 37 1.03 4.10 4.21
CA ASP A 37 2.19 3.99 3.32
C ASP A 37 2.56 5.37 2.77
N PRO A 38 3.66 5.99 3.23
CA PRO A 38 4.05 7.33 2.79
C PRO A 38 4.63 7.36 1.36
N CYS A 39 4.87 6.21 0.75
CA CYS A 39 5.37 6.05 -0.62
C CYS A 39 4.62 4.91 -1.31
N ALA A 40 3.31 5.08 -1.42
CA ALA A 40 2.42 3.98 -1.72
C ALA A 40 2.49 3.46 -3.16
N GLY A 41 3.18 4.17 -4.06
CA GLY A 41 3.23 3.75 -5.46
C GLY A 41 1.83 3.74 -6.06
N GLU A 42 1.50 2.63 -6.72
CA GLU A 42 0.15 2.35 -7.23
C GLU A 42 -0.76 1.67 -6.18
N GLY A 43 -0.27 1.43 -4.96
CA GLY A 43 -1.06 0.98 -3.83
C GLY A 43 -1.13 -0.53 -3.60
N GLU A 44 -0.47 -1.37 -4.41
CA GLU A 44 -0.56 -2.84 -4.30
C GLU A 44 -0.17 -3.37 -2.91
N ALA A 45 0.95 -2.89 -2.37
CA ALA A 45 1.44 -3.31 -1.06
C ALA A 45 0.49 -2.87 0.06
N LEU A 46 0.13 -1.59 0.08
CA LEU A 46 -0.81 -1.01 1.04
C LEU A 46 -2.17 -1.72 1.00
N ALA A 47 -2.73 -1.95 -0.19
CA ALA A 47 -4.00 -2.65 -0.36
C ALA A 47 -3.93 -4.10 0.12
N THR A 48 -2.81 -4.79 -0.11
CA THR A 48 -2.59 -6.16 0.38
C THR A 48 -2.55 -6.20 1.90
N LEU A 49 -1.75 -5.33 2.53
CA LEU A 49 -1.66 -5.23 3.99
C LEU A 49 -3.01 -4.86 4.61
N ALA A 50 -3.70 -3.86 4.06
CA ALA A 50 -5.02 -3.44 4.52
C ALA A 50 -6.07 -4.56 4.45
N LYS A 51 -6.03 -5.38 3.39
CA LYS A 51 -6.91 -6.56 3.26
C LYS A 51 -6.57 -7.65 4.26
N GLN A 52 -5.29 -8.02 4.38
CA GLN A 52 -4.88 -9.14 5.22
C GLN A 52 -5.02 -8.84 6.72
N LEU A 53 -4.83 -7.59 7.12
CA LEU A 53 -4.84 -7.16 8.52
C LEU A 53 -6.15 -6.44 8.92
N ASN A 54 -7.12 -6.35 8.01
CA ASN A 54 -8.37 -5.61 8.19
C ASN A 54 -8.13 -4.16 8.70
N LEU A 55 -7.31 -3.41 7.97
CA LEU A 55 -6.93 -2.03 8.29
C LEU A 55 -7.53 -1.05 7.29
N GLU A 56 -7.85 0.16 7.77
CA GLU A 56 -8.16 1.31 6.92
C GLU A 56 -6.87 1.84 6.28
N PRO A 57 -6.78 1.90 4.94
CA PRO A 57 -5.56 2.33 4.28
C PRO A 57 -5.49 3.84 4.08
N TYR A 58 -4.31 4.41 4.33
CA TYR A 58 -3.91 5.77 3.98
C TYR A 58 -2.63 5.70 3.17
N GLY A 59 -2.58 6.37 2.02
CA GLY A 59 -1.42 6.33 1.13
C GLY A 59 -1.06 7.71 0.60
N ASN A 60 0.23 8.02 0.60
CA ASN A 60 0.78 9.20 -0.06
C ASN A 60 1.61 8.77 -1.27
N GLU A 61 1.48 9.48 -2.39
CA GLU A 61 2.30 9.30 -3.58
C GLU A 61 2.45 10.65 -4.29
N LEU A 62 3.68 10.99 -4.69
CA LEU A 62 4.02 12.29 -5.28
C LEU A 62 3.76 12.31 -6.79
N HIS A 63 3.86 11.16 -7.47
CA HIS A 63 3.62 11.07 -8.89
C HIS A 63 2.11 10.98 -9.18
N SER A 64 1.57 12.00 -9.85
CA SER A 64 0.12 12.14 -10.10
C SER A 64 -0.54 10.91 -10.72
N GLY A 65 0.11 10.29 -11.71
CA GLY A 65 -0.43 9.08 -12.36
C GLY A 65 -0.50 7.88 -11.40
N ARG A 66 0.48 7.74 -10.49
CA ARG A 66 0.48 6.66 -9.50
C ARG A 66 -0.47 6.97 -8.36
N ALA A 67 -0.57 8.23 -7.95
CA ALA A 67 -1.54 8.69 -6.97
C ALA A 67 -2.99 8.43 -7.44
N ALA A 68 -3.28 8.59 -8.73
CA ALA A 68 -4.58 8.22 -9.31
C ALA A 68 -4.83 6.70 -9.27
N ALA A 69 -3.82 5.88 -9.63
CA ALA A 69 -3.91 4.42 -9.53
C ALA A 69 -4.10 3.95 -8.08
N LEU A 70 -3.35 4.54 -7.14
CA LEU A 70 -3.48 4.34 -5.71
C LEU A 70 -4.89 4.64 -5.22
N ALA A 71 -5.45 5.79 -5.58
CA ALA A 71 -6.82 6.15 -5.19
C ALA A 71 -7.84 5.11 -5.66
N ALA A 72 -7.73 4.63 -6.91
CA ALA A 72 -8.57 3.57 -7.44
C ALA A 72 -8.38 2.23 -6.71
N ALA A 73 -7.13 1.87 -6.36
CA ALA A 73 -6.81 0.65 -5.64
C ALA A 73 -7.35 0.63 -4.19
N LEU A 74 -7.39 1.81 -3.54
CA LEU A 74 -7.88 1.95 -2.16
C LEU A 74 -9.39 2.19 -2.04
N GLN A 75 -10.04 2.73 -3.08
CA GLN A 75 -11.48 2.98 -3.10
C GLN A 75 -12.36 1.81 -2.58
N PRO A 76 -12.15 0.54 -2.98
CA PRO A 76 -12.95 -0.58 -2.47
C PRO A 76 -12.64 -0.96 -1.02
N LEU A 77 -11.64 -0.33 -0.39
CA LEU A 77 -11.15 -0.64 0.95
C LEU A 77 -11.51 0.46 1.96
N HIS A 78 -12.12 1.55 1.53
CA HIS A 78 -12.53 2.62 2.44
C HIS A 78 -13.65 2.18 3.38
N GLY A 79 -13.63 2.70 4.60
CA GLY A 79 -14.66 2.43 5.62
C GLY A 79 -14.51 1.08 6.33
N ARG A 80 -13.34 0.43 6.22
CA ARG A 80 -13.03 -0.83 6.89
C ARG A 80 -12.90 -0.70 8.40
N GLU A 81 -12.53 0.48 8.88
CA GLU A 81 -12.55 0.76 10.32
C GLU A 81 -13.95 0.57 10.93
N GLN A 82 -15.01 0.68 10.11
CA GLN A 82 -16.41 0.57 10.54
C GLN A 82 -17.00 -0.84 10.43
N LEU A 83 -16.29 -1.82 9.86
CA LEU A 83 -16.76 -3.21 9.72
C LEU A 83 -16.75 -4.01 11.04
N LYS A 84 -16.67 -3.31 12.19
CA LYS A 84 -16.76 -3.91 13.51
C LYS A 84 -18.21 -4.01 13.97
N HIS A 85 -19.01 -4.89 13.36
CA HIS A 85 -20.25 -5.41 13.98
C HIS A 85 -20.52 -6.84 13.48
#